data_AF-A0A951UCF5-F1
#
_entry.id   AF-A0A951UCF5-F1
#
_cell.length_a   1.000
_cell.length_b   1.000
_cell.length_c   1.000
_cell.angle_alpha   90.00
_cell.angle_beta   90.00
_cell.angle_gamma   90.00
#
_symmetry.space_group_name_H-M   'P 1'
#
loop_
_entity.id
_entity.type
_entity.pdbx_description
1 polymer ?
#
loop_
_entity_poly.entity_id
_entity_poly.type
_entity_poly.pdbx_seq_one_letter_code
_entity_poly.pdbx_strand_id
1 'polypeptide(L)'
;MPSKYVFVKEYTVQAHNRLIHTRTFKFICKQCSAPTVRETFGSRPLYCEECRPPKPKTIKATTNPKKSQPTKQKRSIAPSQLRAGKHSNSKETPSSFFPTHNLVATASGEKIPVALVPTQTPELFRVQTADNWGSHSPIEYDTKRGLLAQGQPLVTSTLEALSPKPDE
;
A
#
# COMPACT_ATOMS: atom_id res chain seq x y z
N MET A 1 47.44 26.86 -15.84
CA MET A 1 46.31 26.57 -14.93
C MET A 1 46.32 25.07 -14.62
N PRO A 2 46.16 24.65 -13.36
CA PRO A 2 46.02 23.24 -13.04
C PRO A 2 44.71 22.69 -13.63
N SER A 3 44.78 21.54 -14.30
CA SER A 3 43.63 20.83 -14.87
C SER A 3 43.57 19.40 -14.33
N LYS A 4 42.36 18.82 -14.26
CA LYS A 4 42.13 17.46 -13.79
C LYS A 4 41.05 16.79 -14.65
N TYR A 5 41.26 15.53 -14.98
CA TYR A 5 40.26 14.72 -15.68
C TYR A 5 39.13 14.34 -14.72
N VAL A 6 37.89 14.56 -15.15
CA VAL A 6 36.68 14.18 -14.44
C VAL A 6 35.92 13.17 -15.29
N PHE A 7 35.66 11.99 -14.75
CA PHE A 7 34.80 11.00 -15.38
C PHE A 7 33.37 11.21 -14.87
N VAL A 8 32.46 11.55 -15.78
CA VAL A 8 31.02 11.75 -15.49
C VAL A 8 30.27 10.49 -15.93
N LYS A 9 29.42 9.95 -15.05
CA LYS A 9 28.45 8.90 -15.42
C LYS A 9 27.12 9.57 -15.72
N GLU A 10 26.74 9.60 -16.98
CA GLU A 10 25.44 10.09 -17.42
C GLU A 10 24.42 8.93 -17.41
N TYR A 11 23.25 9.18 -16.82
CA TYR A 11 22.12 8.25 -16.88
C TYR A 11 21.01 8.91 -17.69
N THR A 12 20.72 8.38 -18.88
CA THR A 12 19.59 8.81 -19.69
C THR A 12 18.32 8.14 -19.19
N VAL A 13 17.43 8.92 -18.59
CA VAL A 13 16.10 8.43 -18.20
C VAL A 13 15.19 8.39 -19.43
N GLN A 14 14.62 7.21 -19.71
CA GLN A 14 13.64 7.06 -20.77
C GLN A 14 12.30 7.68 -20.33
N ALA A 15 11.80 8.65 -21.12
CA ALA A 15 10.48 9.21 -20.88
C ALA A 15 9.39 8.18 -21.18
N HIS A 16 8.48 7.96 -20.23
CA HIS A 16 7.34 7.07 -20.42
C HIS A 16 6.18 7.82 -21.09
N ASN A 17 5.71 7.34 -22.24
CA ASN A 17 4.51 7.85 -22.90
C ASN A 17 3.27 7.07 -22.45
N ARG A 18 2.20 7.76 -22.06
CA ARG A 18 0.90 7.15 -21.73
C ARG A 18 -0.16 7.74 -22.64
N LEU A 19 -0.97 6.88 -23.24
CA LEU A 19 -2.15 7.29 -23.99
C LEU A 19 -3.36 7.25 -23.05
N ILE A 20 -4.05 8.39 -22.89
CA ILE A 20 -5.23 8.50 -22.04
C ILE A 20 -6.46 8.53 -22.94
N HIS A 21 -7.27 7.48 -22.88
CA HIS A 21 -8.51 7.40 -23.65
C HIS A 21 -9.59 8.30 -23.05
N THR A 22 -10.26 9.07 -23.89
CA THR A 22 -11.51 9.75 -23.55
C THR A 22 -12.67 8.76 -23.57
N ARG A 23 -13.66 8.99 -22.71
CA ARG A 23 -14.95 8.28 -22.72
C ARG A 23 -16.08 9.28 -22.76
N THR A 24 -17.05 9.04 -23.65
CA THR A 24 -18.26 9.85 -23.79
C THR A 24 -19.38 9.25 -22.95
N PHE A 25 -19.87 10.01 -21.97
CA PHE A 25 -20.98 9.59 -21.10
C PHE A 25 -22.25 10.34 -21.47
N LYS A 26 -23.35 9.59 -21.65
CA LYS A 26 -24.72 10.13 -21.69
C LYS A 26 -25.32 9.98 -20.29
N PHE A 27 -25.68 11.09 -19.64
CA PHE A 27 -26.16 11.07 -18.26
C PHE A 27 -27.16 12.20 -18.00
N ILE A 28 -27.87 12.11 -16.88
CA ILE A 28 -28.81 13.13 -16.41
C ILE A 28 -28.09 13.97 -15.35
N CYS A 29 -28.04 15.28 -15.52
CA CYS A 29 -27.40 16.19 -14.56
C CYS A 29 -28.11 16.14 -13.21
N LYS A 30 -27.37 16.02 -12.09
CA LYS A 30 -27.98 15.97 -10.75
C LYS A 30 -28.67 17.29 -10.34
N GLN A 31 -28.27 18.43 -10.91
CA GLN A 31 -28.79 19.75 -10.52
C GLN A 31 -29.96 20.22 -11.39
N CYS A 32 -29.79 20.19 -12.72
CA CYS A 32 -30.84 20.65 -13.64
C CYS A 32 -31.70 19.53 -14.21
N SER A 33 -31.40 18.26 -13.92
CA SER A 33 -32.08 17.07 -14.47
C SER A 33 -32.12 16.99 -16.00
N ALA A 34 -31.37 17.83 -16.72
CA ALA A 34 -31.29 17.77 -18.17
C ALA A 34 -30.45 16.56 -18.62
N PRO A 35 -30.82 15.89 -19.71
CA PRO A 35 -29.97 14.90 -20.36
C PRO A 35 -28.78 15.60 -21.00
N THR A 36 -27.57 15.11 -20.76
CA THR A 36 -26.33 15.72 -21.25
C THR A 36 -25.34 14.65 -21.71
N VAL A 37 -24.50 15.02 -22.68
CA VAL A 37 -23.41 14.20 -23.20
C VAL A 37 -22.09 14.88 -22.91
N ARG A 38 -21.12 14.16 -22.34
CA ARG A 38 -19.82 14.73 -21.98
C ARG A 38 -18.66 13.76 -22.14
N GLU A 39 -17.55 14.27 -22.67
CA GLU A 39 -16.29 13.56 -22.74
C GLU A 39 -15.46 13.78 -21.47
N THR A 40 -14.94 12.69 -20.92
CA THR A 40 -14.02 12.74 -19.77
C THR A 40 -12.96 11.67 -19.84
N PHE A 41 -11.80 11.98 -19.26
CA PHE A 41 -10.66 11.07 -19.14
C PHE A 41 -10.75 10.16 -17.89
N GLY A 42 -11.88 10.14 -17.19
CA GLY A 42 -12.00 9.53 -15.86
C GLY A 42 -13.37 8.97 -15.56
N SER A 43 -13.81 9.15 -14.31
CA SER A 43 -15.11 8.68 -13.85
C SER A 43 -16.27 9.45 -14.48
N ARG A 44 -17.44 8.81 -14.50
CA ARG A 44 -18.68 9.39 -15.03
C ARG A 44 -19.00 10.73 -14.36
N PRO A 45 -19.21 11.82 -15.13
CA PRO A 45 -19.59 13.12 -14.60
C PRO A 45 -20.93 13.09 -13.85
N LEU A 46 -21.05 13.94 -12.83
CA LEU A 46 -22.28 14.10 -12.04
C LEU A 46 -23.13 15.31 -12.46
N TYR A 47 -22.48 16.35 -13.01
CA TYR A 47 -23.09 17.61 -13.41
C TYR A 47 -22.74 17.94 -14.86
N CYS A 48 -23.62 18.67 -15.56
CA CYS A 48 -23.34 19.24 -16.87
C CYS A 48 -22.24 20.32 -16.78
N GLU A 49 -21.83 20.90 -17.91
CA GLU A 49 -20.78 21.95 -17.90
C GLU A 49 -21.23 23.22 -17.18
N GLU A 50 -22.51 23.55 -17.25
CA GLU A 50 -23.07 24.76 -16.63
C GLU A 50 -23.29 24.61 -15.12
N CYS A 51 -23.76 23.44 -14.67
CA CYS A 51 -24.02 23.17 -13.26
C CYS A 51 -22.77 22.73 -12.48
N ARG A 52 -21.60 22.60 -13.14
CA ARG A 52 -20.39 22.19 -12.44
C ARG A 52 -20.01 23.28 -11.44
N PRO A 53 -19.85 22.96 -10.14
CA PRO A 53 -19.38 23.94 -9.18
C PRO A 53 -18.00 24.47 -9.62
N PRO A 54 -17.76 25.79 -9.53
CA PRO A 54 -16.48 26.38 -9.89
C PRO A 54 -15.38 25.69 -9.09
N LYS A 55 -14.33 25.24 -9.77
CA LYS A 55 -13.18 24.64 -9.08
C LYS A 55 -12.64 25.68 -8.09
N PRO A 56 -12.48 25.35 -6.81
CA PRO A 56 -11.84 26.26 -5.88
C PRO A 56 -10.45 26.58 -6.44
N LYS A 57 -10.17 27.87 -6.63
CA LYS A 57 -8.83 28.33 -7.01
C LYS A 57 -7.92 27.92 -5.87
N THR A 58 -7.09 26.90 -6.07
CA THR A 58 -5.99 26.60 -5.15
C THR A 58 -5.05 27.79 -5.22
N ILE A 59 -5.23 28.75 -4.31
CA ILE A 59 -4.21 29.74 -3.99
C ILE A 59 -3.00 28.91 -3.61
N LYS A 60 -1.95 28.94 -4.44
CA LYS A 60 -0.68 28.30 -4.10
C LYS A 60 -0.20 29.00 -2.83
N ALA A 61 -0.40 28.38 -1.68
CA ALA A 61 0.20 28.83 -0.44
C ALA A 61 1.71 28.70 -0.59
N THR A 62 2.37 29.81 -0.91
CA THR A 62 3.81 29.99 -0.69
C THR A 62 4.03 30.17 0.81
N THR A 63 3.81 29.12 1.60
CA THR A 63 4.32 29.00 2.98
C THR A 63 4.48 27.53 3.31
N ASN A 64 5.65 27.18 3.85
CA ASN A 64 6.10 25.83 4.18
C ASN A 64 5.02 24.92 4.79
N PRO A 65 4.73 23.73 4.24
CA PRO A 65 3.81 22.80 4.87
C PRO A 65 4.50 22.09 6.03
N LYS A 66 4.24 22.55 7.26
CA LYS A 66 4.32 21.67 8.44
C LYS A 66 3.28 20.56 8.24
N LYS A 67 3.78 19.35 8.07
CA LYS A 67 3.03 18.13 7.76
C LYS A 67 2.08 17.77 8.92
N SER A 68 0.83 18.21 8.85
CA SER A 68 -0.24 17.66 9.68
C SER A 68 -0.83 16.42 8.99
N GLN A 69 -0.77 15.28 9.68
CA GLN A 69 -1.30 14.01 9.21
C GLN A 69 -2.84 14.02 9.32
N PRO A 70 -3.59 13.65 8.28
CA PRO A 70 -5.03 13.57 8.36
C PRO A 70 -5.47 12.28 9.07
N THR A 71 -6.20 12.44 10.18
CA THR A 71 -6.94 11.36 10.84
C THR A 71 -8.08 10.90 9.94
N LYS A 72 -7.98 9.67 9.42
CA LYS A 72 -9.07 9.05 8.64
C LYS A 72 -10.11 8.46 9.59
N GLN A 73 -11.27 9.08 9.59
CA GLN A 73 -12.47 8.57 10.23
C GLN A 73 -13.02 7.32 9.54
N LYS A 74 -13.52 6.45 10.42
CA LYS A 74 -14.24 5.19 10.26
C LYS A 74 -15.31 5.24 9.14
N ARG A 75 -15.30 4.26 8.23
CA ARG A 75 -16.49 3.90 7.44
C ARG A 75 -16.75 2.40 7.51
N SER A 76 -18.02 2.10 7.73
CA SER A 76 -18.64 0.82 7.99
C SER A 76 -18.63 -0.11 6.78
N ILE A 77 -18.67 -1.39 7.11
CA ILE A 77 -18.59 -2.58 6.25
C ILE A 77 -19.94 -2.86 5.58
N ALA A 78 -19.92 -3.32 4.34
CA ALA A 78 -20.84 -4.33 3.84
C ALA A 78 -20.06 -5.35 2.97
N PRO A 79 -20.36 -6.66 3.05
CA PRO A 79 -19.55 -7.69 2.43
C PRO A 79 -20.08 -8.07 1.04
N SER A 80 -19.21 -8.21 0.04
CA SER A 80 -19.52 -9.07 -1.12
C SER A 80 -18.28 -9.63 -1.80
N GLN A 81 -18.13 -10.94 -1.62
CA GLN A 81 -17.73 -11.92 -2.63
C GLN A 81 -16.25 -11.94 -3.05
N LEU A 82 -15.50 -12.82 -2.38
CA LEU A 82 -14.23 -13.38 -2.81
C LEU A 82 -14.41 -14.09 -4.16
N ARG A 83 -13.79 -13.57 -5.22
CA ARG A 83 -13.39 -14.39 -6.38
C ARG A 83 -11.92 -14.75 -6.21
N ALA A 84 -11.65 -16.05 -6.13
CA ALA A 84 -10.33 -16.64 -6.16
C ALA A 84 -9.69 -16.41 -7.54
N GLY A 85 -8.89 -15.34 -7.65
CA GLY A 85 -7.91 -15.18 -8.71
C GLY A 85 -6.59 -15.76 -8.25
N LYS A 86 -6.21 -16.93 -8.77
CA LYS A 86 -4.84 -17.46 -8.68
C LYS A 86 -3.93 -16.53 -9.49
N HIS A 87 -3.33 -15.55 -8.82
CA HIS A 87 -2.18 -14.84 -9.34
C HIS A 87 -0.94 -15.43 -8.68
N SER A 88 -0.24 -16.32 -9.40
CA SER A 88 1.14 -16.66 -9.11
C SER A 88 2.01 -15.45 -9.46
N ASN A 89 2.05 -14.47 -8.55
CA ASN A 89 3.08 -13.44 -8.57
C ASN A 89 4.28 -14.00 -7.81
N SER A 90 5.36 -14.28 -8.53
CA SER A 90 6.70 -14.34 -7.94
C SER A 90 6.97 -12.98 -7.30
N LYS A 91 6.62 -12.86 -6.03
CA LYS A 91 6.71 -11.62 -5.28
C LYS A 91 8.18 -11.40 -5.00
N GLU A 92 8.80 -10.51 -5.76
CA GLU A 92 10.16 -10.05 -5.53
C GLU A 92 10.22 -9.54 -4.08
N THR A 93 10.87 -10.31 -3.22
CA THR A 93 11.11 -9.91 -1.84
C THR A 93 11.98 -8.65 -1.89
N PRO A 94 11.64 -7.58 -1.15
CA PRO A 94 12.49 -6.40 -1.13
C PRO A 94 13.90 -6.80 -0.70
N SER A 95 14.93 -6.23 -1.34
CA SER A 95 16.34 -6.63 -1.17
C SER A 95 16.88 -6.54 0.27
N SER A 96 16.10 -5.99 1.21
CA SER A 96 16.41 -5.86 2.64
C SER A 96 15.58 -6.78 3.55
N PHE A 97 14.73 -7.65 2.99
CA PHE A 97 13.91 -8.57 3.79
C PHE A 97 14.68 -9.85 4.10
N PHE A 98 15.08 -9.99 5.36
CA PHE A 98 15.72 -11.20 5.89
C PHE A 98 14.74 -11.90 6.83
N PRO A 99 14.04 -12.94 6.35
CA PRO A 99 13.08 -13.66 7.19
C PRO A 99 13.80 -14.40 8.31
N THR A 100 13.26 -14.32 9.52
CA THR A 100 13.80 -15.01 10.70
C THR A 100 12.92 -16.17 11.16
N HIS A 101 11.62 -16.10 10.83
CA HIS A 101 10.63 -17.10 11.24
C HIS A 101 9.66 -17.39 10.08
N ASN A 102 8.89 -18.46 10.22
CA ASN A 102 7.72 -18.74 9.42
C ASN A 102 6.47 -18.57 10.28
N LEU A 103 5.50 -17.82 9.77
CA LEU A 103 4.15 -17.82 10.28
C LEU A 103 3.40 -18.97 9.60
N VAL A 104 2.99 -19.97 10.38
CA VAL A 104 2.31 -21.17 9.89
C VAL A 104 0.82 -21.05 10.20
N ALA A 105 -0.03 -21.04 9.17
CA ALA A 105 -1.48 -21.05 9.36
C ALA A 105 -1.95 -22.45 9.76
N THR A 106 -2.61 -22.61 10.91
CA THR A 106 -3.03 -23.92 11.43
C THR A 106 -4.04 -24.62 10.53
N ALA A 107 -4.88 -23.85 9.82
CA ALA A 107 -5.93 -24.40 8.96
C ALA A 107 -5.40 -24.94 7.62
N SER A 108 -4.42 -24.27 7.01
CA SER A 108 -3.88 -24.64 5.68
C SER A 108 -2.50 -25.27 5.73
N GLY A 109 -1.77 -25.14 6.84
CA GLY A 109 -0.35 -25.48 6.93
C GLY A 109 0.56 -24.55 6.12
N GLU A 110 0.01 -23.47 5.55
CA GLU A 110 0.76 -22.54 4.71
C GLU A 110 1.81 -21.80 5.56
N LYS A 111 3.06 -21.83 5.10
CA LYS A 111 4.19 -21.15 5.76
C LYS A 111 4.47 -19.83 5.05
N ILE A 112 4.36 -18.74 5.79
CA ILE A 112 4.65 -17.39 5.30
C ILE A 112 5.95 -16.91 5.96
N PRO A 113 7.00 -16.59 5.19
CA PRO A 113 8.24 -16.09 5.76
C PRO A 113 8.01 -14.70 6.36
N VAL A 114 8.43 -14.53 7.61
CA VAL A 114 8.28 -13.30 8.39
C VAL A 114 9.58 -12.93 9.10
N ALA A 115 9.76 -11.63 9.31
CA ALA A 115 10.83 -11.07 10.10
C ALA A 115 10.23 -10.46 11.39
N LEU A 116 10.83 -10.81 12.52
CA LEU A 116 10.51 -10.17 13.80
C LEU A 116 11.33 -8.88 13.95
N VAL A 117 10.63 -7.75 14.04
CA VAL A 117 11.25 -6.44 14.25
C VAL A 117 11.04 -6.03 15.71
N PRO A 118 12.10 -5.77 16.49
CA PRO A 118 11.94 -5.35 17.89
C PRO A 118 11.21 -4.01 17.96
N THR A 119 10.38 -3.85 19.00
CA THR A 119 9.70 -2.59 19.29
C THR A 119 10.41 -1.84 20.43
N GLN A 120 9.83 -0.72 20.90
CA GLN A 120 10.36 0.00 22.07
C GLN A 120 10.30 -0.85 23.34
N THR A 121 9.39 -1.83 23.38
CA THR A 121 9.25 -2.79 24.48
C THR A 121 10.01 -4.07 24.16
N PRO A 122 10.91 -4.54 25.04
CA PRO A 122 11.83 -5.65 24.76
C PRO A 122 11.12 -7.01 24.60
N GLU A 123 9.91 -7.15 25.15
CA GLU A 123 9.15 -8.41 25.11
C GLU A 123 8.22 -8.49 23.89
N LEU A 124 8.14 -7.43 23.08
CA LEU A 124 7.20 -7.31 21.97
C LEU A 124 7.91 -7.08 20.63
N PHE A 125 7.58 -7.91 19.67
CA PHE A 125 8.08 -7.87 18.31
C PHE A 125 6.94 -7.60 17.33
N ARG A 126 7.22 -6.83 16.27
CA ARG A 126 6.31 -6.71 15.13
C ARG A 126 6.63 -7.78 14.11
N VAL A 127 5.61 -8.50 13.68
CA VAL A 127 5.73 -9.54 12.66
C VAL A 127 5.59 -8.91 11.29
N GLN A 128 6.68 -8.76 10.53
CA GLN A 128 6.64 -8.23 9.17
C GLN A 128 6.78 -9.33 8.14
N THR A 129 5.90 -9.32 7.15
CA THR A 129 5.99 -10.08 5.90
C THR A 129 6.71 -9.26 4.84
N ALA A 130 7.17 -9.89 3.76
CA ALA A 130 7.70 -9.18 2.60
C ALA A 130 6.71 -8.11 2.04
N ASP A 131 5.41 -8.36 2.20
CA ASP A 131 4.32 -7.56 1.64
C ASP A 131 4.06 -6.25 2.37
N ASN A 132 4.37 -6.23 3.67
CA ASN A 132 4.13 -5.09 4.55
C ASN A 132 5.43 -4.53 5.15
N TRP A 133 6.56 -4.83 4.52
CA TRP A 133 7.87 -4.34 4.95
C TRP A 133 7.86 -2.81 5.08
N GLY A 134 8.28 -2.30 6.24
CA GLY A 134 8.29 -0.87 6.55
C GLY A 134 6.92 -0.24 6.83
N SER A 135 5.83 -1.02 6.84
CA SER A 135 4.49 -0.57 7.22
C SER A 135 4.09 -1.05 8.63
N HIS A 136 2.97 -0.53 9.16
CA HIS A 136 2.40 -1.04 10.40
C HIS A 136 1.83 -2.45 10.17
N SER A 137 2.47 -3.46 10.77
CA SER A 137 1.91 -4.80 10.80
C SER A 137 0.77 -4.86 11.82
N PRO A 138 -0.37 -5.51 11.48
CA PRO A 138 -1.44 -5.76 12.44
C PRO A 138 -1.13 -6.91 13.40
N ILE A 139 -0.03 -7.64 13.17
CA ILE A 139 0.38 -8.82 13.95
C ILE A 139 1.63 -8.48 14.77
N GLU A 140 1.54 -8.80 16.05
CA GLU A 140 2.61 -8.64 17.03
C GLU A 140 2.91 -10.01 17.64
N TYR A 141 4.13 -10.18 18.13
CA TYR A 141 4.58 -11.38 18.82
C TYR A 141 5.13 -10.97 20.17
N ASP A 142 4.50 -11.47 21.22
CA ASP A 142 4.91 -11.28 22.61
C ASP A 142 5.57 -12.59 23.09
N THR A 143 6.72 -12.51 23.74
CA THR A 143 7.44 -13.69 24.22
C THR A 143 6.68 -14.48 25.29
N LYS A 144 5.78 -13.81 26.03
CA LYS A 144 4.94 -14.44 27.08
C LYS A 144 3.57 -14.85 26.56
N ARG A 145 2.98 -14.05 25.68
CA ARG A 145 1.59 -14.22 25.22
C ARG A 145 1.47 -14.87 23.84
N GLY A 146 2.56 -14.98 23.09
CA GLY A 146 2.59 -15.52 21.74
C GLY A 146 2.13 -14.50 20.69
N LEU A 147 1.56 -14.99 19.59
CA LEU A 147 1.07 -14.15 18.49
C LEU A 147 -0.21 -13.41 18.89
N LEU A 148 -0.23 -12.11 18.63
CA LEU A 148 -1.34 -11.21 18.88
C LEU A 148 -1.74 -10.51 17.57
N ALA A 149 -3.03 -10.42 17.29
CA ALA A 149 -3.57 -9.57 16.23
C ALA A 149 -4.42 -8.48 16.90
N GLN A 150 -4.03 -7.21 16.72
CA GLN A 150 -4.70 -6.07 17.37
C GLN A 150 -4.88 -6.24 18.89
N GLY A 151 -3.91 -6.88 19.56
CA GLY A 151 -3.93 -7.14 21.00
C GLY A 151 -4.70 -8.37 21.46
N GLN A 152 -5.34 -9.12 20.55
CA GLN A 152 -6.01 -10.39 20.85
C GLN A 152 -5.14 -11.59 20.46
N PRO A 153 -5.13 -12.69 21.25
CA PRO A 153 -4.37 -13.88 20.93
C PRO A 153 -4.82 -14.52 19.62
N LEU A 154 -3.87 -14.71 18.71
CA LEU A 154 -4.10 -15.27 17.39
C LEU A 154 -3.90 -16.79 17.45
N VAL A 155 -4.99 -17.53 17.62
CA VAL A 155 -4.97 -19.00 17.77
C VAL A 155 -4.81 -19.72 16.42
N THR A 156 -5.08 -19.04 15.32
CA THR A 156 -5.11 -19.62 13.96
C THR A 156 -3.73 -19.76 13.32
N SER A 157 -2.68 -19.27 13.98
CA SER A 157 -1.34 -19.23 13.43
C SER A 157 -0.31 -19.50 14.52
N THR A 158 0.76 -20.19 14.16
CA THR A 158 1.93 -20.44 15.02
C THR A 158 3.18 -19.86 14.39
N LEU A 159 4.17 -19.53 15.22
CA LEU A 159 5.45 -19.01 14.76
C LEU A 159 6.51 -20.10 14.88
N GLU A 160 7.19 -20.41 13.79
CA GLU A 160 8.25 -21.42 13.71
C GLU A 160 9.57 -20.73 13.36
N ALA A 161 10.64 -20.94 14.13
CA ALA A 161 11.94 -20.37 13.81
C ALA A 161 12.50 -21.00 12.52
N LEU A 162 13.08 -20.18 11.65
CA LEU A 162 13.83 -20.71 10.51
C LEU A 162 15.11 -21.36 11.05
N SER A 163 15.33 -22.63 10.70
CA SER A 163 16.60 -23.30 10.98
C SER A 163 17.74 -22.51 10.31
N PRO A 164 18.84 -22.18 11.02
CA PRO A 164 19.99 -21.59 10.37
C PRO A 164 20.43 -22.52 9.25
N LYS A 165 20.63 -21.98 8.04
CA LYS A 165 21.28 -22.76 6.98
C LYS A 165 22.68 -23.12 7.49
N PRO A 166 23.13 -24.38 7.36
CA PRO A 166 24.52 -24.69 7.64
C PRO A 166 25.38 -23.79 6.74
N ASP A 167 26.30 -23.05 7.35
CA ASP A 167 27.23 -22.17 6.63
C ASP A 167 27.98 -23.01 5.59
N GLU A 168 27.86 -22.62 4.32
CA GLU A 168 28.59 -23.21 3.18
C GLU A 168 29.83 -22.36 2.86
#